data_AF-A0A832SZC5-F1
#
_entry.id   AF-A0A832SZC5-F1
#
_cell.length_a   1.000
_cell.length_b   1.000
_cell.length_c   1.000
_cell.angle_alpha   90.00
_cell.angle_beta   90.00
_cell.angle_gamma   90.00
#
_symmetry.space_group_name_H-M   'P 1'
#
loop_
_entity.id
_entity.type
_entity.pdbx_description
1 polymer ?
#
loop_
_entity_poly.entity_id
_entity_poly.type
_entity_poly.pdbx_seq_one_letter_code
_entity_poly.pdbx_strand_id
1 'polypeptide(L)' 'MEFVEFLKTLEEPLQFFLQYRLRKMGLSIDDISNEEALEAISKAVGSHVAELLYTMYLEAKTNKREWLLVSVY' A
#
# COMPACT_ATOMS: atom_id res chain seq x y z
N MET A 1 9.19 5.05 -4.34
CA MET A 1 8.00 4.72 -3.57
C MET A 1 7.59 3.31 -3.91
N GLU A 2 7.75 2.46 -2.92
CA GLU A 2 7.37 1.06 -2.89
C GLU A 2 5.92 0.89 -2.40
N PHE A 3 5.32 -0.30 -2.60
CA PHE A 3 3.93 -0.52 -2.20
C PHE A 3 3.77 -0.51 -0.69
N VAL A 4 4.68 -1.17 0.04
CA VAL A 4 4.68 -1.15 1.52
C VAL A 4 4.87 0.27 2.07
N GLU A 5 5.74 1.08 1.45
CA GLU A 5 5.90 2.50 1.80
C GLU A 5 4.60 3.27 1.60
N PHE A 6 3.90 3.05 0.48
CA PHE A 6 2.61 3.67 0.22
C PHE A 6 1.58 3.33 1.29
N LEU A 7 1.50 2.06 1.72
CA LEU A 7 0.56 1.67 2.77
C LEU A 7 0.81 2.40 4.10
N LYS A 8 2.07 2.75 4.40
CA LYS A 8 2.46 3.58 5.56
C LYS A 8 2.18 5.07 5.39
N THR A 9 1.72 5.50 4.20
CA THR A 9 1.27 6.87 3.93
C THR A 9 -0.25 7.03 3.93
N LEU A 10 -1.00 5.93 4.05
CA LEU A 10 -2.46 5.97 4.15
C LEU A 10 -2.90 6.74 5.40
N GLU A 11 -4.14 7.22 5.41
CA GLU A 11 -4.71 7.85 6.60
C GLU A 11 -4.74 6.88 7.79
N GLU A 12 -4.63 7.44 8.99
CA GLU A 12 -4.50 6.71 10.25
C GLU A 12 -5.58 5.61 10.45
N PRO A 13 -6.88 5.84 10.13
CA PRO A 13 -7.90 4.79 10.25
C PRO A 13 -7.64 3.58 9.34
N LEU A 14 -7.16 3.82 8.12
CA LEU A 14 -6.85 2.75 7.16
C LEU A 14 -5.58 2.00 7.56
N GLN A 15 -4.56 2.72 8.04
CA GLN A 15 -3.37 2.08 8.59
C GLN A 15 -3.71 1.18 9.78
N PHE A 16 -4.49 1.68 10.73
CA PHE A 16 -4.92 0.91 11.89
C PHE A 16 -5.69 -0.34 11.48
N PHE A 17 -6.62 -0.21 10.53
CA PHE A 17 -7.37 -1.34 9.99
C PHE A 17 -6.45 -2.39 9.36
N LEU A 18 -5.51 -1.98 8.50
CA LEU A 18 -4.57 -2.89 7.85
C LEU A 18 -3.67 -3.59 8.86
N GLN A 19 -3.09 -2.85 9.81
CA GLN A 19 -2.26 -3.40 10.87
C GLN A 19 -3.05 -4.40 11.73
N TYR A 20 -4.30 -4.10 12.08
CA TYR A 20 -5.16 -5.02 12.84
C TYR A 20 -5.41 -6.32 12.08
N ARG A 21 -5.68 -6.24 10.77
CA ARG A 21 -5.96 -7.42 9.93
C ARG A 21 -4.70 -8.27 9.72
N LEU A 22 -3.55 -7.65 9.49
CA LEU A 22 -2.26 -8.34 9.38
C LEU A 22 -1.86 -9.00 10.71
N ARG A 23 -2.02 -8.31 11.85
CA ARG A 23 -1.71 -8.86 13.17
C ARG A 23 -2.54 -10.10 13.50
N LYS A 24 -3.80 -10.17 13.06
CA LYS A 24 -4.63 -11.38 13.21
C LYS A 24 -4.06 -12.59 12.47
N MET A 25 -3.20 -12.37 11.48
CA MET A 25 -2.51 -13.41 10.73
C MET A 25 -1.07 -13.64 11.21
N GLY A 26 -0.65 -12.97 12.28
CA GLY A 26 0.74 -13.02 12.76
C GLY A 26 1.72 -12.25 11.87
N LEU A 27 1.23 -11.34 11.02
CA LEU A 27 2.04 -10.52 10.13
C LEU A 27 2.11 -9.07 10.62
N SER A 28 3.20 -8.39 10.26
CA SER A 28 3.38 -6.95 10.46
C SER A 28 3.66 -6.28 9.13
N ILE A 29 3.14 -5.06 8.94
CA ILE A 29 3.41 -4.28 7.72
C ILE A 29 4.89 -3.89 7.59
N ASP A 30 5.63 -3.90 8.69
CA ASP A 30 7.06 -3.60 8.71
C ASP A 30 7.93 -4.79 8.30
N ASP A 31 7.41 -6.02 8.44
CA ASP A 31 8.15 -7.26 8.20
C ASP A 31 7.82 -7.89 6.83
N ILE A 32 6.84 -7.34 6.12
CA ILE A 32 6.39 -7.84 4.83
C ILE A 32 7.30 -7.33 3.72
N SER A 33 7.83 -8.26 2.93
CA SER A 33 8.57 -7.93 1.73
C SER A 33 7.64 -7.30 0.68
N ASN A 34 8.19 -6.42 -0.14
CA ASN A 34 7.42 -5.70 -1.15
C ASN A 34 6.84 -6.64 -2.24
N GLU A 35 7.53 -7.77 -2.50
CA GLU A 35 7.12 -8.81 -3.43
C GLU A 35 5.90 -9.60 -2.92
N GLU A 36 5.83 -9.85 -1.61
CA GLU A 36 4.74 -10.59 -0.96
C GLU A 36 3.61 -9.67 -0.49
N ALA A 37 3.81 -8.36 -0.49
CA ALA A 37 2.89 -7.38 0.09
C ALA A 37 1.49 -7.46 -0.51
N LEU A 38 1.36 -7.55 -1.83
CA LEU A 38 0.04 -7.62 -2.46
C LEU A 38 -0.72 -8.90 -2.04
N GLU A 39 -0.03 -10.04 -1.99
CA GLU A 39 -0.64 -11.30 -1.58
C GLU A 39 -1.02 -11.29 -0.09
N ALA A 40 -0.13 -10.82 0.78
CA ALA A 40 -0.38 -10.71 2.22
C ALA A 40 -1.58 -9.80 2.51
N ILE A 41 -1.67 -8.65 1.84
CA ILE A 41 -2.79 -7.71 1.97
C ILE A 41 -4.08 -8.34 1.41
N SER A 42 -4.02 -8.99 0.25
CA SER A 42 -5.17 -9.70 -0.33
C SER A 42 -5.74 -10.76 0.61
N LYS A 43 -4.88 -11.56 1.27
CA LYS A 43 -5.31 -12.51 2.29
C LYS A 43 -5.88 -11.82 3.53
N ALA A 44 -5.31 -10.69 3.94
CA ALA A 44 -5.71 -10.00 5.16
C ALA A 44 -7.04 -9.26 5.02
N VAL A 45 -7.29 -8.54 3.92
CA VAL A 45 -8.48 -7.68 3.74
C VAL A 45 -9.42 -8.12 2.63
N GLY A 46 -9.04 -9.10 1.83
CA GLY A 46 -9.76 -9.56 0.64
C GLY A 46 -9.20 -8.97 -0.65
N SER A 47 -9.39 -9.68 -1.75
CA SER A 47 -8.83 -9.34 -3.07
C SER A 47 -9.28 -7.96 -3.55
N HIS A 48 -10.56 -7.63 -3.41
CA HIS A 48 -11.11 -6.37 -3.89
C HIS A 48 -10.46 -5.14 -3.24
N VAL A 49 -10.26 -5.18 -1.91
CA VAL A 49 -9.63 -4.08 -1.17
C VAL A 49 -8.15 -3.99 -1.51
N ALA A 50 -7.47 -5.13 -1.68
CA ALA A 50 -6.07 -5.16 -2.08
C ALA A 50 -5.84 -4.58 -3.49
N GLU A 51 -6.70 -4.91 -4.45
CA GLU A 51 -6.68 -4.35 -5.80
C GLU A 51 -6.89 -2.83 -5.80
N LEU A 52 -7.83 -2.34 -4.98
CA LEU A 52 -8.07 -0.91 -4.82
C LEU A 52 -6.83 -0.20 -4.28
N LEU A 53 -6.24 -0.70 -3.19
CA LEU A 53 -5.03 -0.14 -2.59
C LEU A 53 -3.85 -0.16 -3.56
N TYR A 54 -3.72 -1.23 -4.35
CA TYR A 54 -2.65 -1.34 -5.34
C TYR A 54 -2.85 -0.35 -6.50
N THR A 55 -4.09 -0.16 -6.95
CA THR A 55 -4.43 0.86 -7.96
C THR A 55 -4.09 2.26 -7.46
N MET A 56 -4.48 2.61 -6.23
CA MET A 56 -4.14 3.90 -5.61
C MET A 56 -2.62 4.10 -5.49
N TYR A 57 -1.87 3.04 -5.18
CA TYR A 57 -0.40 3.07 -5.18
C TYR A 57 0.16 3.39 -6.57
N LEU A 58 -0.33 2.73 -7.62
CA LEU A 58 0.11 2.96 -9.00
C LEU A 58 -0.18 4.39 -9.43
N GLU A 59 -1.37 4.90 -9.10
CA GLU A 59 -1.74 6.30 -9.35
C GLU A 59 -0.83 7.27 -8.59
N ALA A 60 -0.59 7.05 -7.29
CA ALA A 60 0.28 7.90 -6.49
C ALA A 60 1.75 7.87 -6.98
N LYS A 61 2.22 6.72 -7.45
CA LYS A 61 3.54 6.55 -8.06
C LYS A 61 3.66 7.26 -9.41
N THR A 62 2.59 7.25 -10.20
CA THR A 62 2.52 7.88 -11.53
C THR A 62 2.33 9.39 -11.42
N ASN A 63 1.45 9.86 -10.55
CA ASN A 63 1.28 11.28 -10.26
C ASN A 63 2.58 11.91 -9.74
N LYS A 64 3.31 11.24 -8.83
CA LYS A 64 4.65 11.72 -8.43
C LYS A 64 5.62 11.87 -9.61
N ARG A 65 5.51 11.06 -10.67
CA ARG A 65 6.28 11.21 -11.91
C ARG A 65 5.83 12.40 -12.74
N GLU A 66 4.53 12.64 -12.86
CA GLU A 66 4.00 13.79 -13.62
C GLU A 66 4.37 15.12 -12.95
N TRP A 67 4.28 15.25 -11.62
CA TRP A 67 4.72 16.45 -10.90
C TRP A 67 6.24 16.73 -11.07
N LEU A 68 7.06 15.68 -11.15
CA LEU A 68 8.50 15.83 -11.44
C LEU A 68 8.79 16.22 -12.89
N LEU A 69 7.93 15.82 -13.84
CA LEU A 69 8.05 16.19 -15.26
C LEU A 69 7.55 17.61 -15.54
N VAL A 70 6.54 18.08 -14.82
CA VAL A 70 5.99 19.45 -14.98
C VAL A 70 6.87 20.49 -14.27
N SER A 71 7.66 20.11 -13.27
CA SER A 71 8.61 21.02 -12.59
C SER A 71 9.90 21.33 -13.39
N VAL A 72 10.04 20.78 -14.60
CA VAL A 72 11.19 21.02 -15.50
C VAL A 72 10.68 21.64 -16.80
N TYR A 73 9.93 22.73 -16.75
CA TYR A 73 9.67 23.61 -17.90
C TYR A 73 9.37 25.04 -17.45
#